data_AF-A0A067T119-F1
#
_entry.id   AF-A0A067T119-F1
#
_cell.length_a   1.000
_cell.length_b   1.000
_cell.length_c   1.000
_cell.angle_alpha   90.00
_cell.angle_beta   90.00
_cell.angle_gamma   90.00
#
_symmetry.space_group_name_H-M   'P 1'
#
loop_
_entity.id
_entity.type
_entity.pdbx_description
1 polymer ?
#
loop_
_entity_poly.entity_id
_entity_poly.type
_entity_poly.pdbx_seq_one_letter_code
_entity_poly.pdbx_strand_id
1 'polypeptide(L)'
;MVSFRVSDCRAMTQSESYIHNVAFPSLRVPPNSSLTCVFLLHLAMYPVYVNKSEWRQPPTTLSEAETLYLELSNDSDAHTVVAPDLISKYEMNFWYHGISTNPPKLMWRSDLGTNPFPIPPPGTDFSKIPYKTAHGIFNTPLNDVWDDPVAPRILASMKARGLKYSMLTTARFWTAEDGKDETRGPIVVWIAVRPNTTNAAAVRDATPDILRILADVQITDVVVEWHESSIVRLEENP
;
A
#
# COMPACT_ATOMS: atom_id res chain seq x y z
N MET A 1 36.72 -36.62 2.73
CA MET A 1 36.34 -37.50 1.59
C MET A 1 34.85 -37.82 1.77
N VAL A 2 34.03 -37.60 0.73
CA VAL A 2 32.59 -37.95 0.58
C VAL A 2 31.63 -37.13 1.49
N SER A 3 30.94 -36.07 1.02
CA SER A 3 29.76 -35.96 0.13
C SER A 3 28.50 -36.70 0.63
N PHE A 4 27.42 -35.94 0.91
CA PHE A 4 26.04 -36.40 0.71
C PHE A 4 25.18 -35.26 0.12
N ARG A 5 24.30 -35.67 -0.81
CA ARG A 5 23.56 -34.88 -1.81
C ARG A 5 22.23 -34.34 -1.29
N VAL A 6 21.80 -33.29 -2.01
CA VAL A 6 20.43 -32.77 -2.13
C VAL A 6 19.47 -33.83 -2.71
N SER A 7 18.34 -34.06 -2.04
CA SER A 7 17.03 -34.62 -2.49
C SER A 7 16.13 -34.51 -1.25
N ASP A 8 14.89 -34.02 -1.19
CA ASP A 8 13.83 -33.68 -2.13
C ASP A 8 12.99 -32.57 -1.47
N CYS A 9 12.67 -31.48 -2.17
CA CYS A 9 11.52 -30.63 -1.79
C CYS A 9 10.38 -31.00 -2.73
N ARG A 10 9.65 -32.04 -2.34
CA ARG A 10 8.37 -32.43 -2.95
C ARG A 10 7.34 -31.35 -2.64
N ALA A 11 6.61 -30.94 -3.67
CA ALA A 11 5.47 -30.05 -3.61
C ALA A 11 4.49 -30.44 -2.50
N MET A 12 4.05 -29.47 -1.69
CA MET A 12 2.85 -29.59 -0.87
C MET A 12 1.84 -28.55 -1.32
N THR A 13 0.81 -29.07 -1.96
CA THR A 13 -0.45 -28.44 -2.31
C THR A 13 -1.24 -28.00 -1.07
N GLN A 14 -1.99 -26.93 -1.28
CA GLN A 14 -3.01 -26.30 -0.43
C GLN A 14 -3.99 -27.28 0.23
N SER A 15 -4.27 -27.13 1.52
CA SER A 15 -5.59 -27.40 2.14
C SER A 15 -5.66 -26.93 3.61
N GLU A 16 -6.63 -26.05 3.87
CA GLU A 16 -7.52 -25.99 5.04
C GLU A 16 -6.97 -25.99 6.49
N SER A 17 -7.05 -24.81 7.09
CA SER A 17 -7.55 -24.49 8.44
C SER A 17 -7.52 -25.57 9.54
N TYR A 18 -6.62 -25.38 10.53
CA TYR A 18 -6.92 -25.46 11.97
C TYR A 18 -5.67 -25.02 12.76
N ILE A 19 -5.75 -23.92 13.53
CA ILE A 19 -4.65 -23.48 14.41
C ILE A 19 -4.92 -24.01 15.82
N HIS A 20 -4.05 -24.91 16.30
CA HIS A 20 -3.81 -25.12 17.73
C HIS A 20 -2.50 -24.43 18.12
N ASN A 21 -2.53 -23.74 19.27
CA ASN A 21 -1.41 -23.08 19.91
C ASN A 21 -0.16 -23.99 19.99
N VAL A 22 0.97 -23.52 19.48
CA VAL A 22 2.29 -24.06 19.81
C VAL A 22 3.21 -22.90 20.16
N ALA A 23 3.64 -22.86 21.43
CA ALA A 23 4.71 -21.99 21.89
C ALA A 23 6.02 -22.39 21.19
N PHE A 24 6.70 -21.45 20.54
CA PHE A 24 8.02 -21.70 19.96
C PHE A 24 9.14 -21.43 20.99
N PRO A 25 10.10 -22.37 21.15
CA PRO A 25 11.26 -22.17 21.99
C PRO A 25 12.26 -21.21 21.34
N SER A 26 12.95 -20.45 22.19
CA SER A 26 14.00 -19.50 21.83
C SER A 26 15.08 -20.14 20.92
N LEU A 27 15.13 -19.71 19.66
CA LEU A 27 16.20 -20.03 18.72
C LEU A 27 17.21 -18.87 18.68
N ARG A 28 18.46 -19.15 19.05
CA ARG A 28 19.59 -18.23 18.88
C ARG A 28 19.84 -17.98 17.39
N VAL A 29 19.85 -16.72 17.00
CA VAL A 29 20.17 -16.25 15.65
C VAL A 29 21.69 -16.04 15.53
N PRO A 30 22.37 -16.57 14.50
CA PRO A 30 23.78 -16.28 14.25
C PRO A 30 23.97 -14.87 13.66
N PRO A 31 25.10 -14.20 13.95
CA PRO A 31 25.36 -12.85 13.47
C PRO A 31 25.80 -12.94 12.01
N ASN A 32 25.04 -12.31 11.09
CA ASN A 32 25.42 -11.86 9.74
C ASN A 32 24.38 -12.17 8.64
N SER A 33 23.10 -11.87 8.90
CA SER A 33 22.09 -11.72 7.84
C SER A 33 21.28 -10.44 8.08
N SER A 34 21.31 -9.54 7.10
CA SER A 34 20.60 -8.26 7.05
C SER A 34 19.10 -8.44 7.36
N LEU A 35 18.68 -7.96 8.53
CA LEU A 35 17.32 -8.09 9.06
C LEU A 35 16.45 -6.83 8.88
N THR A 36 16.92 -5.84 8.13
CA THR A 36 16.23 -4.55 8.03
C THR A 36 15.03 -4.52 7.07
N CYS A 37 14.83 -5.54 6.23
CA CYS A 37 13.75 -5.53 5.23
C CYS A 37 12.44 -6.22 5.68
N VAL A 38 12.42 -6.95 6.81
CA VAL A 38 11.26 -7.79 7.19
C VAL A 38 10.37 -7.18 8.29
N PHE A 39 10.90 -6.25 9.11
CA PHE A 39 10.18 -5.79 10.30
C PHE A 39 9.19 -4.63 10.10
N LEU A 40 9.25 -3.90 8.98
CA LEU A 40 8.39 -2.71 8.80
C LEU A 40 7.02 -3.01 8.17
N LEU A 41 6.85 -4.12 7.46
CA LEU A 41 5.54 -4.55 6.94
C LEU A 41 4.73 -5.36 7.96
N HIS A 42 5.38 -6.02 8.91
CA HIS A 42 4.71 -6.84 9.92
C HIS A 42 4.06 -6.05 11.06
N LEU A 43 4.48 -4.81 11.32
CA LEU A 43 3.90 -3.99 12.40
C LEU A 43 2.68 -3.17 11.95
N ALA A 44 2.39 -3.08 10.65
CA ALA A 44 1.19 -2.40 10.13
C ALA A 44 0.02 -3.36 9.85
N MET A 45 0.22 -4.68 9.97
CA MET A 45 -0.81 -5.69 9.71
C MET A 45 -0.99 -6.63 10.91
N TYR A 46 -1.45 -6.09 12.04
CA TYR A 46 -2.07 -6.94 13.05
C TYR A 46 -3.43 -7.43 12.51
N PRO A 47 -3.71 -8.74 12.45
CA PRO A 47 -5.08 -9.20 12.30
C PRO A 47 -5.82 -8.84 13.59
N VAL A 48 -6.81 -7.95 13.49
CA VAL A 48 -7.82 -7.80 14.54
C VAL A 48 -8.56 -9.13 14.63
N TYR A 49 -8.28 -9.89 15.69
CA TYR A 49 -9.10 -11.04 16.04
C TYR A 49 -10.50 -10.53 16.42
N VAL A 50 -11.46 -10.64 15.49
CA VAL A 50 -12.87 -10.43 15.82
C VAL A 50 -13.34 -11.64 16.64
N ASN A 51 -13.52 -11.42 17.94
CA ASN A 51 -14.04 -12.42 18.85
C ASN A 51 -15.52 -12.68 18.52
N LYS A 52 -15.83 -13.93 18.14
CA LYS A 52 -17.13 -14.34 17.60
C LYS A 52 -18.09 -14.71 18.72
N SER A 53 -18.43 -13.76 19.58
CA SER A 53 -19.57 -13.88 20.49
C SER A 53 -19.98 -12.52 21.01
N GLU A 54 -21.09 -11.98 20.50
CA GLU A 54 -22.20 -11.36 21.27
C GLU A 54 -23.08 -10.51 20.33
N TRP A 55 -24.17 -11.12 19.84
CA TRP A 55 -25.18 -10.43 19.05
C TRP A 55 -26.06 -9.55 19.94
N ARG A 56 -25.71 -8.27 20.06
CA ARG A 56 -26.68 -7.18 20.18
C ARG A 56 -26.36 -6.12 19.14
N GLN A 57 -27.26 -5.95 18.16
CA GLN A 57 -27.16 -4.89 17.17
C GLN A 57 -27.21 -3.53 17.89
N PRO A 58 -26.16 -2.70 17.84
CA PRO A 58 -26.28 -1.28 18.14
C PRO A 58 -27.07 -0.61 17.01
N PRO A 59 -27.59 0.62 17.20
CA PRO A 59 -28.15 1.39 16.10
C PRO A 59 -27.10 1.55 15.00
N THR A 60 -27.50 1.39 13.73
CA THR A 60 -26.63 1.50 12.55
C THR A 60 -26.02 2.89 12.45
N THR A 61 -24.91 3.11 13.16
CA THR A 61 -24.06 4.27 12.95
C THR A 61 -23.22 3.94 11.72
N LEU A 62 -23.46 4.68 10.64
CA LEU A 62 -22.62 4.60 9.44
C LEU A 62 -21.16 4.83 9.83
N SER A 63 -20.25 4.10 9.20
CA SER A 63 -18.83 4.35 9.38
C SER A 63 -18.46 5.76 8.88
N GLU A 64 -17.34 6.30 9.37
CA GLU A 64 -16.81 7.58 8.87
C GLU A 64 -16.57 7.53 7.35
N ALA A 65 -16.11 6.40 6.83
CA ALA A 65 -15.87 6.19 5.40
C ALA A 65 -17.18 6.17 4.58
N GLU A 66 -18.24 5.52 5.07
CA GLU A 66 -19.56 5.54 4.42
C GLU A 66 -20.18 6.93 4.45
N THR A 67 -20.03 7.66 5.56
CA THR A 67 -20.50 9.04 5.68
C THR A 67 -19.79 9.95 4.67
N LEU A 68 -18.46 9.85 4.59
CA LEU A 68 -17.66 10.59 3.62
C LEU A 68 -18.02 10.21 2.17
N TYR A 69 -18.33 8.93 1.93
CA TYR A 69 -18.78 8.49 0.61
C TYR A 69 -20.11 9.12 0.22
N LEU A 70 -21.10 9.14 1.10
CA LEU A 70 -22.39 9.77 0.82
C LEU A 70 -22.27 11.26 0.54
N GLU A 71 -21.34 11.94 1.21
CA GLU A 71 -21.02 13.34 0.93
C GLU A 71 -20.39 13.51 -0.45
N LEU A 72 -19.30 12.80 -0.73
CA LEU A 72 -18.53 12.97 -1.97
C LEU A 72 -19.22 12.39 -3.20
N SER A 73 -19.97 11.30 -3.08
CA SER A 73 -20.67 10.67 -4.20
C SER A 73 -21.83 11.53 -4.73
N ASN A 74 -22.38 12.41 -3.90
CA ASN A 74 -23.46 13.33 -4.29
C ASN A 74 -22.93 14.71 -4.72
N ASP A 75 -21.65 15.00 -4.45
CA ASP A 75 -20.98 16.23 -4.86
C ASP A 75 -20.36 16.06 -6.25
N SER A 76 -20.95 16.71 -7.26
CA SER A 76 -20.42 16.66 -8.63
C SER A 76 -19.00 17.22 -8.73
N ASP A 77 -18.65 18.19 -7.89
CA ASP A 77 -17.33 18.82 -7.92
C ASP A 77 -16.27 17.85 -7.37
N ALA A 78 -16.66 16.95 -6.44
CA ALA A 78 -15.77 15.93 -5.89
C ALA A 78 -15.29 14.91 -6.92
N HIS A 79 -16.01 14.74 -8.04
CA HIS A 79 -15.63 13.85 -9.15
C HIS A 79 -14.74 14.53 -10.20
N THR A 80 -14.58 15.85 -10.13
CA THR A 80 -13.76 16.62 -11.07
C THR A 80 -12.44 17.02 -10.42
N VAL A 81 -11.40 17.17 -11.23
CA VAL A 81 -10.13 17.74 -10.76
C VAL A 81 -10.28 19.25 -10.73
N VAL A 82 -10.20 19.82 -9.53
CA VAL A 82 -10.28 21.26 -9.30
C VAL A 82 -8.91 21.75 -8.84
N ALA A 83 -8.38 22.80 -9.48
CA ALA A 83 -7.11 23.38 -9.08
C ALA A 83 -7.14 23.85 -7.60
N PRO A 84 -6.06 23.71 -6.82
CA PRO A 84 -4.70 23.28 -7.21
C PRO A 84 -4.49 21.77 -7.21
N ASP A 85 -5.51 20.99 -6.90
CA ASP A 85 -5.41 19.54 -6.85
C ASP A 85 -5.24 18.97 -8.25
N LEU A 86 -4.61 17.79 -8.31
CA LEU A 86 -4.35 17.06 -9.56
C LEU A 86 -5.11 15.74 -9.63
N ILE A 87 -5.86 15.43 -8.57
CA ILE A 87 -6.67 14.24 -8.40
C ILE A 87 -8.01 14.71 -7.84
N SER A 88 -9.11 14.07 -8.24
CA SER A 88 -10.44 14.42 -7.74
C SER A 88 -10.53 14.14 -6.23
N LYS A 89 -11.37 14.89 -5.51
CA LYS A 89 -11.55 14.64 -4.06
C LYS A 89 -12.04 13.21 -3.80
N TYR A 90 -12.89 12.69 -4.68
CA TYR A 90 -13.38 11.33 -4.58
C TYR A 90 -12.24 10.31 -4.67
N GLU A 91 -11.41 10.39 -5.72
CA GLU A 91 -10.28 9.48 -5.90
C GLU A 91 -9.24 9.62 -4.77
N MET A 92 -8.96 10.84 -4.32
CA MET A 92 -8.04 11.12 -3.22
C MET A 92 -8.40 10.33 -1.94
N ASN A 93 -9.70 10.18 -1.63
CA ASN A 93 -10.17 9.53 -0.41
C ASN A 93 -10.44 8.03 -0.59
N PHE A 94 -10.78 7.57 -1.80
CA PHE A 94 -11.20 6.18 -2.03
C PHE A 94 -10.20 5.34 -2.83
N TRP A 95 -9.09 5.90 -3.33
CA TRP A 95 -8.08 5.12 -4.06
C TRP A 95 -7.57 3.93 -3.26
N TYR A 96 -7.28 4.12 -1.96
CA TYR A 96 -6.79 3.08 -1.06
C TYR A 96 -7.90 2.45 -0.22
N HIS A 97 -9.16 2.57 -0.64
CA HIS A 97 -10.29 1.98 0.07
C HIS A 97 -10.01 0.50 0.35
N GLY A 98 -10.16 0.10 1.61
CA GLY A 98 -9.98 -1.26 2.06
C GLY A 98 -8.65 -1.61 2.72
N ILE A 99 -7.59 -0.84 2.48
CA ILE A 99 -6.28 -1.12 3.10
C ILE A 99 -6.34 -1.01 4.63
N SER A 100 -7.13 -0.08 5.16
CA SER A 100 -7.39 0.09 6.58
C SER A 100 -8.72 0.83 6.80
N THR A 101 -9.17 0.95 8.04
CA THR A 101 -10.37 1.72 8.42
C THR A 101 -10.27 3.20 8.03
N ASN A 102 -9.06 3.77 8.10
CA ASN A 102 -8.77 5.14 7.71
C ASN A 102 -7.55 5.13 6.76
N PRO A 103 -7.77 4.83 5.48
CA PRO A 103 -6.68 4.69 4.53
C PRO A 103 -6.00 6.04 4.28
N PRO A 104 -4.72 6.05 3.89
CA PRO A 104 -4.04 7.30 3.57
C PRO A 104 -4.68 7.98 2.36
N LYS A 105 -4.56 9.31 2.28
CA LYS A 105 -5.06 10.09 1.14
C LYS A 105 -4.05 10.08 0.00
N LEU A 106 -4.51 9.75 -1.20
CA LEU A 106 -3.68 9.78 -2.41
C LEU A 106 -3.37 11.23 -2.80
N MET A 107 -2.10 11.53 -3.06
CA MET A 107 -1.68 12.85 -3.55
C MET A 107 -1.43 12.88 -5.06
N TRP A 108 -0.76 11.84 -5.57
CA TRP A 108 -0.39 11.75 -6.98
C TRP A 108 -0.08 10.29 -7.35
N ARG A 109 -0.34 9.91 -8.60
CA ARG A 109 0.10 8.63 -9.18
C ARG A 109 0.53 8.79 -10.63
N SER A 110 1.53 8.03 -11.05
CA SER A 110 2.12 8.15 -12.40
C SER A 110 1.25 7.58 -13.52
N ASP A 111 0.31 6.69 -13.20
CA ASP A 111 -0.55 5.97 -14.16
C ASP A 111 -1.94 6.62 -14.34
N LEU A 112 -2.10 7.88 -13.88
CA LEU A 112 -3.37 8.60 -13.90
C LEU A 112 -4.06 8.58 -15.28
N GLY A 113 -3.28 8.67 -16.37
CA GLY A 113 -3.80 8.70 -17.74
C GLY A 113 -4.10 7.32 -18.35
N THR A 114 -3.54 6.24 -17.82
CA THR A 114 -3.72 4.87 -18.36
C THR A 114 -4.65 4.02 -17.51
N ASN A 115 -4.91 4.42 -16.28
CA ASN A 115 -5.68 3.68 -15.30
C ASN A 115 -6.67 4.62 -14.59
N PRO A 116 -7.78 5.03 -15.21
CA PRO A 116 -8.73 5.95 -14.58
C PRO A 116 -9.41 5.31 -13.36
N PHE A 117 -9.63 6.08 -12.29
CA PHE A 117 -10.39 5.61 -11.13
C PHE A 117 -11.89 5.62 -11.45
N PRO A 118 -12.64 4.53 -11.19
CA PRO A 118 -14.06 4.47 -11.51
C PRO A 118 -14.85 5.48 -10.68
N ILE A 119 -15.65 6.31 -11.37
CA ILE A 119 -16.62 7.19 -10.73
C ILE A 119 -17.96 6.44 -10.72
N PRO A 120 -18.52 6.13 -9.53
CA PRO A 120 -19.78 5.43 -9.47
C PRO A 120 -20.95 6.33 -9.92
N PRO A 121 -21.97 5.76 -10.59
CA PRO A 121 -23.23 6.47 -10.82
C PRO A 121 -23.87 6.94 -9.50
N PRO A 122 -24.61 8.06 -9.49
CA PRO A 122 -25.35 8.50 -8.30
C PRO A 122 -26.26 7.41 -7.74
N GLY A 123 -26.26 7.23 -6.42
CA GLY A 123 -27.05 6.19 -5.73
C GLY A 123 -26.41 4.80 -5.72
N THR A 124 -25.18 4.65 -6.22
CA THR A 124 -24.40 3.42 -6.04
C THR A 124 -24.09 3.18 -4.57
N ASP A 125 -24.20 1.92 -4.12
CA ASP A 125 -23.88 1.54 -2.75
C ASP A 125 -22.37 1.60 -2.48
N PHE A 126 -21.98 1.96 -1.25
CA PHE A 126 -20.60 2.01 -0.78
C PHE A 126 -19.87 0.67 -0.97
N SER A 127 -20.60 -0.43 -0.84
CA SER A 127 -20.08 -1.80 -1.06
C SER A 127 -19.55 -2.04 -2.48
N LYS A 128 -19.88 -1.17 -3.44
CA LYS A 128 -19.44 -1.28 -4.84
C LYS A 128 -18.13 -0.55 -5.13
N ILE A 129 -17.59 0.21 -4.17
CA ILE A 129 -16.28 0.84 -4.33
C ILE A 129 -15.22 -0.26 -4.39
N PRO A 130 -14.26 -0.20 -5.34
CA PRO A 130 -13.19 -1.17 -5.40
C PRO A 130 -12.42 -1.25 -4.07
N TYR A 131 -12.29 -2.45 -3.52
CA TYR A 131 -11.56 -2.71 -2.29
C TYR A 131 -10.13 -3.15 -2.62
N LYS A 132 -9.14 -2.55 -1.97
CA LYS A 132 -7.73 -2.86 -2.15
C LYS A 132 -7.14 -3.60 -0.97
N THR A 133 -6.36 -4.63 -1.29
CA THR A 133 -5.46 -5.29 -0.33
C THR A 133 -4.01 -5.01 -0.72
N ALA A 134 -3.21 -4.57 0.24
CA ALA A 134 -1.79 -4.30 0.04
C ALA A 134 -0.96 -5.57 0.23
N HIS A 135 -0.09 -5.88 -0.73
CA HIS A 135 0.84 -7.00 -0.65
C HIS A 135 2.27 -6.52 -0.86
N GLY A 136 3.21 -7.17 -0.17
CA GLY A 136 4.64 -7.02 -0.48
C GLY A 136 4.96 -7.56 -1.88
N ILE A 137 6.04 -7.04 -2.47
CA ILE A 137 6.59 -7.59 -3.71
C ILE A 137 7.66 -8.63 -3.38
N PHE A 138 7.51 -9.82 -3.95
CA PHE A 138 8.45 -10.93 -3.79
C PHE A 138 8.80 -11.49 -5.16
N ASN A 139 10.05 -11.95 -5.30
CA ASN A 139 10.56 -12.58 -6.52
C ASN A 139 10.40 -11.70 -7.77
N THR A 140 10.66 -10.40 -7.64
CA THR A 140 10.68 -9.46 -8.76
C THR A 140 12.08 -8.92 -8.98
N PRO A 141 12.48 -8.57 -10.22
CA PRO A 141 13.80 -7.99 -10.48
C PRO A 141 14.09 -6.72 -9.66
N LEU A 142 13.04 -5.99 -9.26
CA LEU A 142 13.17 -4.81 -8.40
C LEU A 142 13.73 -5.17 -7.02
N ASN A 143 13.43 -6.35 -6.47
CA ASN A 143 13.91 -6.76 -5.16
C ASN A 143 15.45 -6.83 -5.11
N ASP A 144 16.07 -7.26 -6.21
CA ASP A 144 17.53 -7.45 -6.28
C ASP A 144 18.30 -6.13 -6.31
N VAL A 145 17.65 -5.04 -6.76
CA VAL A 145 18.25 -3.72 -6.94
C VAL A 145 17.67 -2.65 -6.02
N TRP A 146 16.69 -3.02 -5.18
CA TRP A 146 15.97 -2.07 -4.33
C TRP A 146 16.90 -1.39 -3.32
N ASP A 147 17.63 -2.18 -2.54
CA ASP A 147 18.51 -1.67 -1.48
C ASP A 147 19.77 -1.00 -2.05
N ASP A 148 20.27 -1.49 -3.19
CA ASP A 148 21.37 -0.88 -3.95
C ASP A 148 21.16 -1.14 -5.46
N PRO A 149 20.97 -0.11 -6.31
CA PRO A 149 21.09 1.32 -6.02
C PRO A 149 19.77 2.10 -5.94
N VAL A 150 18.61 1.47 -6.11
CA VAL A 150 17.35 2.18 -6.42
C VAL A 150 16.86 3.07 -5.27
N ALA A 151 16.60 2.51 -4.09
CA ALA A 151 16.04 3.27 -2.99
C ALA A 151 16.98 4.43 -2.55
N PRO A 152 18.30 4.24 -2.41
CA PRO A 152 19.21 5.35 -2.11
C PRO A 152 19.17 6.48 -3.15
N ARG A 153 19.08 6.16 -4.44
CA ARG A 153 18.99 7.17 -5.52
C ARG A 153 17.66 7.93 -5.47
N ILE A 154 16.55 7.24 -5.20
CA ILE A 154 15.24 7.87 -5.03
C ILE A 154 15.27 8.82 -3.82
N LEU A 155 15.82 8.38 -2.69
CA LEU A 155 15.98 9.21 -1.50
C LEU A 155 16.84 10.45 -1.77
N ALA A 156 17.95 10.30 -2.49
CA ALA A 156 18.81 11.40 -2.88
C ALA A 156 18.08 12.41 -3.80
N SER A 157 17.31 11.91 -4.77
CA SER A 157 16.48 12.74 -5.66
C SER A 157 15.41 13.52 -4.90
N MET A 158 14.66 12.85 -4.02
CA MET A 158 13.66 13.52 -3.17
C MET A 158 14.28 14.58 -2.28
N LYS A 159 15.44 14.28 -1.66
CA LYS A 159 16.18 15.22 -0.82
C LYS A 159 16.65 16.44 -1.61
N ALA A 160 17.16 16.26 -2.83
CA ALA A 160 17.58 17.36 -3.70
C ALA A 160 16.42 18.31 -4.06
N ARG A 161 15.19 17.78 -4.10
CA ARG A 161 13.96 18.55 -4.32
C ARG A 161 13.32 19.10 -3.04
N GLY A 162 13.94 18.88 -1.88
CA GLY A 162 13.42 19.33 -0.58
C GLY A 162 12.19 18.56 -0.08
N LEU A 163 11.87 17.41 -0.67
CA LEU A 163 10.72 16.60 -0.27
C LEU A 163 11.01 15.85 1.04
N LYS A 164 10.11 15.98 2.01
CA LYS A 164 10.19 15.31 3.31
C LYS A 164 9.32 14.05 3.31
N TYR A 165 9.96 12.91 3.09
CA TYR A 165 9.29 11.62 3.15
C TYR A 165 9.15 11.10 4.59
N SER A 166 8.12 10.30 4.81
CA SER A 166 7.89 9.49 6.01
C SER A 166 8.27 8.03 5.73
N MET A 167 7.88 7.51 4.56
CA MET A 167 8.09 6.11 4.17
C MET A 167 8.43 6.03 2.67
N LEU A 168 9.35 5.13 2.32
CA LEU A 168 9.63 4.71 0.95
C LEU A 168 9.61 3.18 0.95
N THR A 169 8.62 2.59 0.30
CA THR A 169 8.47 1.13 0.22
C THR A 169 8.03 0.71 -1.18
N THR A 170 8.00 -0.60 -1.40
CA THR A 170 7.39 -1.19 -2.60
C THR A 170 6.19 -2.02 -2.19
N ALA A 171 5.15 -1.97 -3.00
CA ALA A 171 3.91 -2.69 -2.77
C ALA A 171 3.32 -3.17 -4.09
N ARG A 172 2.32 -4.03 -3.98
CA ARG A 172 1.42 -4.38 -5.07
C ARG A 172 0.02 -4.51 -4.50
N PHE A 173 -0.96 -3.90 -5.17
CA PHE A 173 -2.34 -3.93 -4.71
C PHE A 173 -3.15 -4.95 -5.49
N TRP A 174 -3.97 -5.71 -4.77
CA TRP A 174 -5.05 -6.48 -5.36
C TRP A 174 -6.32 -5.67 -5.23
N THR A 175 -7.09 -5.57 -6.30
CA THR A 175 -8.34 -4.80 -6.32
C THR A 175 -9.49 -5.76 -6.55
N ALA A 176 -10.40 -5.84 -5.58
CA ALA A 176 -11.65 -6.58 -5.66
C ALA A 176 -12.78 -5.60 -6.00
N GLU A 177 -13.60 -5.95 -6.98
CA GLU A 177 -14.81 -5.21 -7.34
C GLU A 177 -15.99 -6.17 -7.23
N ASP A 178 -17.16 -5.65 -6.86
CA ASP A 178 -18.32 -6.51 -6.69
C ASP A 178 -18.68 -7.27 -7.98
N GLY A 179 -18.83 -8.60 -7.84
CA GLY A 179 -19.11 -9.50 -8.95
C GLY A 179 -17.94 -9.71 -9.93
N LYS A 180 -16.72 -9.26 -9.61
CA LYS A 180 -15.52 -9.49 -10.44
C LYS A 180 -14.43 -10.21 -9.66
N ASP A 181 -13.61 -10.96 -10.40
CA ASP A 181 -12.41 -11.57 -9.84
C ASP A 181 -11.40 -10.50 -9.41
N GLU A 182 -10.66 -10.79 -8.34
CA GLU A 182 -9.62 -9.90 -7.85
C GLU A 182 -8.56 -9.67 -8.93
N THR A 183 -8.31 -8.40 -9.23
CA THR A 183 -7.32 -8.01 -10.24
C THR A 183 -6.02 -7.61 -9.57
N ARG A 184 -4.93 -8.23 -10.01
CA ARG A 184 -3.57 -7.94 -9.54
C ARG A 184 -3.02 -6.70 -10.23
N GLY A 185 -2.73 -5.65 -9.45
CA GLY A 185 -2.13 -4.41 -9.93
C GLY A 185 -0.63 -4.50 -10.26
N PRO A 186 -0.05 -3.41 -10.81
CA PRO A 186 1.38 -3.31 -11.13
C PRO A 186 2.24 -3.28 -9.85
N ILE A 187 3.56 -3.28 -10.03
CA ILE A 187 4.47 -2.94 -8.92
C ILE A 187 4.33 -1.46 -8.63
N VAL A 188 4.20 -1.10 -7.36
CA VAL A 188 4.10 0.29 -6.92
C VAL A 188 5.30 0.65 -6.06
N VAL A 189 5.99 1.73 -6.40
CA VAL A 189 6.85 2.46 -5.45
C VAL A 189 5.93 3.37 -4.66
N TRP A 190 5.69 3.00 -3.41
CA TRP A 190 4.69 3.60 -2.54
C TRP A 190 5.38 4.54 -1.55
N ILE A 191 5.16 5.84 -1.74
CA ILE A 191 5.89 6.90 -1.04
C ILE A 191 4.94 7.68 -0.15
N ALA A 192 5.22 7.66 1.15
CA ALA A 192 4.53 8.51 2.10
C ALA A 192 5.31 9.81 2.31
N VAL A 193 4.65 10.95 2.22
CA VAL A 193 5.22 12.26 2.58
C VAL A 193 4.62 12.76 3.88
N ARG A 194 5.38 13.61 4.58
CA ARG A 194 4.89 14.22 5.81
C ARG A 194 3.74 15.17 5.50
N PRO A 195 2.64 15.12 6.27
CA PRO A 195 1.51 16.02 6.06
C PRO A 195 1.93 17.49 6.07
N ASN A 196 1.34 18.29 5.19
CA ASN A 196 1.58 19.74 5.11
C ASN A 196 3.04 20.14 4.80
N THR A 197 3.85 19.24 4.23
CA THR A 197 5.24 19.56 3.86
C THR A 197 5.47 19.66 2.35
N THR A 198 4.50 19.28 1.53
CA THR A 198 4.55 19.29 0.07
C THR A 198 3.13 19.37 -0.50
N ASN A 199 2.99 19.40 -1.82
CA ASN A 199 1.71 19.42 -2.54
C ASN A 199 1.75 18.48 -3.76
N ALA A 200 0.58 18.24 -4.37
CA ALA A 200 0.43 17.35 -5.52
C ALA A 200 1.34 17.72 -6.70
N ALA A 201 1.50 19.02 -6.99
CA ALA A 201 2.35 19.49 -8.08
C ALA A 201 3.83 19.17 -7.86
N ALA A 202 4.34 19.37 -6.64
CA ALA A 202 5.73 19.08 -6.31
C ALA A 202 6.06 17.57 -6.41
N VAL A 203 5.15 16.70 -5.97
CA VAL A 203 5.35 15.24 -6.10
C VAL A 203 5.17 14.74 -7.53
N ARG A 204 4.25 15.33 -8.31
CA ARG A 204 4.17 15.11 -9.76
C ARG A 204 5.49 15.45 -10.43
N ASP A 205 6.04 16.63 -10.16
CA ASP A 205 7.26 17.11 -10.82
C ASP A 205 8.51 16.33 -10.41
N ALA A 206 8.48 15.65 -9.26
CA ALA A 206 9.52 14.74 -8.80
C ALA A 206 9.42 13.33 -9.40
N THR A 207 8.23 12.92 -9.83
CA THR A 207 7.94 11.56 -10.31
C THR A 207 8.80 11.14 -11.52
N PRO A 208 9.04 12.00 -12.55
CA PRO A 208 9.90 11.63 -13.67
C PRO A 208 11.33 11.24 -13.30
N ASP A 209 11.91 11.85 -12.25
CA ASP A 209 13.26 11.47 -11.80
C ASP A 209 13.28 10.07 -11.19
N ILE A 210 12.24 9.70 -10.45
CA ILE A 210 12.10 8.35 -9.86
C ILE A 210 11.93 7.32 -10.97
N LEU A 211 11.06 7.59 -11.95
CA LEU A 211 10.87 6.72 -13.11
C LEU A 211 12.17 6.56 -13.91
N ARG A 212 12.97 7.62 -14.07
CA ARG A 212 14.28 7.54 -14.72
C ARG A 212 15.27 6.68 -13.94
N ILE A 213 15.32 6.80 -12.61
CA ILE A 213 16.17 5.96 -11.76
C ILE A 213 15.82 4.47 -11.92
N LEU A 214 14.53 4.13 -12.00
CA LEU A 214 14.05 2.77 -12.24
C LEU A 214 14.39 2.29 -13.66
N ALA A 215 14.20 3.15 -14.66
CA ALA A 215 14.53 2.84 -16.05
C ALA A 215 16.03 2.62 -16.28
N ASP A 216 16.91 3.35 -15.57
CA ASP A 216 18.37 3.18 -15.64
C ASP A 216 18.83 1.77 -15.20
N VAL A 217 18.03 1.10 -14.38
CA VAL A 217 18.24 -0.30 -13.96
C VAL A 217 17.28 -1.27 -14.66
N GLN A 218 16.70 -0.85 -15.80
CA GLN A 218 15.80 -1.65 -16.65
C GLN A 218 14.49 -2.09 -15.97
N ILE A 219 14.05 -1.36 -14.94
CA ILE A 219 12.75 -1.55 -14.31
C ILE A 219 11.76 -0.53 -14.89
N THR A 220 10.91 -0.96 -15.81
CA THR A 220 9.99 -0.05 -16.55
C THR A 220 8.52 -0.27 -16.23
N ASP A 221 8.13 -1.42 -15.69
CA ASP A 221 6.75 -1.76 -15.35
C ASP A 221 6.44 -1.47 -13.88
N VAL A 222 6.52 -0.18 -13.52
CA VAL A 222 6.33 0.31 -12.15
C VAL A 222 5.49 1.58 -12.17
N VAL A 223 4.58 1.69 -11.20
CA VAL A 223 3.84 2.91 -10.90
C VAL A 223 4.44 3.57 -9.67
N VAL A 224 4.53 4.90 -9.67
CA VAL A 224 4.92 5.67 -8.48
C VAL A 224 3.66 6.29 -7.90
N GLU A 225 3.35 5.97 -6.65
CA GLU A 225 2.21 6.51 -5.92
C GLU A 225 2.67 7.27 -4.68
N TRP A 226 2.13 8.47 -4.51
CA TRP A 226 2.41 9.37 -3.40
C TRP A 226 1.18 9.52 -2.53
N HIS A 227 1.35 9.44 -1.23
CA HIS A 227 0.27 9.68 -0.27
C HIS A 227 0.77 10.45 0.94
N GLU A 228 -0.12 11.14 1.64
CA GLU A 228 0.22 11.73 2.93
C GLU A 228 0.15 10.66 4.02
N SER A 229 1.12 10.67 4.92
CA SER A 229 1.07 9.87 6.16
C SER A 229 1.94 10.46 7.25
N SER A 230 1.36 10.59 8.44
CA SER A 230 2.09 10.84 9.68
C SER A 230 2.59 9.52 10.26
N ILE A 231 3.90 9.42 10.51
CA ILE A 231 4.41 8.36 11.39
C ILE A 231 4.12 8.82 12.81
N VAL A 232 3.12 8.20 13.44
CA VAL A 232 2.93 8.29 14.88
C VAL A 232 3.86 7.26 15.51
N ARG A 233 4.82 7.70 16.32
CA ARG A 233 5.54 6.78 17.21
C ARG A 233 4.52 6.27 18.21
N LEU A 234 4.32 4.95 18.27
CA LEU A 234 3.66 4.34 19.41
C LEU A 234 4.63 4.52 20.58
N GLU A 235 4.35 5.49 21.46
CA GLU A 235 5.06 5.57 22.72
C GLU A 235 4.69 4.30 23.51
N GLU A 236 5.71 3.53 23.91
CA GLU A 236 5.52 2.47 24.90
C GLU A 236 4.97 3.15 26.16
N ASN A 237 3.71 2.86 26.48
CA ASN A 237 3.06 3.37 27.66
C ASN A 237 3.89 2.91 28.89
N PRO A 238 4.30 3.81 29.80
CA PRO A 238 5.19 3.49 30.91
C PRO A 238 4.62 2.46 31.89
#